data_AF-A0A554VIT6-F1
#
_entry.id   AF-A0A554VIT6-F1
#
_cell.length_a   1.000
_cell.length_b   1.000
_cell.length_c   1.000
_cell.angle_alpha   90.00
_cell.angle_beta   90.00
_cell.angle_gamma   90.00
#
_symmetry.space_group_name_H-M   'P 1'
#
loop_
_entity.id
_entity.type
_entity.pdbx_description
1 polymer ?
#
loop_
_entity_poly.entity_id
_entity_poly.type
_entity_poly.pdbx_seq_one_letter_code
_entity_poly.pdbx_strand_id
1 'polypeptide(L)'
;MRTILILILVVTLQSSCKKAPDETKPLTVMYLAPQTLEYASGFTILNKENYKEIKVTTPWPDAEEELTYILYPKGTEKPFKAANTVFVEVPIERVVVTSTTDVPMLEYLNLEQKLVGFPHSDYISSEKTRALIDNGTIKELGKEYNLNTEVVLELSPELIIGFSATGDTKAYDLIQKTGIPVVMNGSWMEQHPLGRAEWIKFVAAFFGKEAAAEERFQKIKKDYNKAVTLAQDVTHAPTVISGSMFKDVWYIPGGNSYFAKILKDANTNYLWSDINKSGSLTLSFESVLDKGQHADLWIRSGSSKSLSELKGKNHQYALFDAFKNKTVYSSTLKMGSKGGSIYYELGPMRPDLILKDIIHIAHPEVLTNYEPYFFEKLN
;
A
#
# COMPACT_ATOMS: atom_id res chain seq x y z
N MET A 1 3.50 -52.95 -79.36
CA MET A 1 3.86 -51.52 -79.50
C MET A 1 2.97 -50.75 -78.54
N ARG A 2 3.44 -50.45 -77.32
CA ARG A 2 3.93 -49.11 -76.90
C ARG A 2 2.84 -48.03 -76.96
N THR A 3 2.23 -47.73 -75.81
CA THR A 3 2.15 -46.35 -75.29
C THR A 3 1.90 -46.35 -73.78
N ILE A 4 2.76 -45.63 -73.08
CA ILE A 4 2.87 -45.45 -71.64
C ILE A 4 2.04 -44.21 -71.28
N LEU A 5 1.18 -44.28 -70.27
CA LEU A 5 0.56 -43.11 -69.65
C LEU A 5 1.00 -43.04 -68.19
N ILE A 6 1.82 -42.05 -67.87
CA ILE A 6 2.31 -41.73 -66.53
C ILE A 6 1.16 -41.11 -65.72
N LEU A 7 0.87 -41.67 -64.55
CA LEU A 7 0.02 -41.04 -63.52
C LEU A 7 0.93 -40.69 -62.34
N ILE A 8 1.19 -39.40 -62.16
CA ILE A 8 1.97 -38.86 -61.04
C ILE A 8 1.05 -38.85 -59.80
N LEU A 9 1.32 -39.75 -58.85
CA LEU A 9 0.68 -39.77 -57.54
C LEU A 9 1.46 -38.83 -56.60
N VAL A 10 0.92 -37.64 -56.36
CA VAL A 10 1.42 -36.70 -55.35
C VAL A 10 0.99 -37.22 -53.98
N VAL A 11 1.92 -37.83 -53.25
CA VAL A 11 1.76 -38.21 -51.84
C VAL A 11 2.00 -36.97 -50.99
N THR A 12 0.92 -36.38 -50.48
CA THR A 12 0.97 -35.33 -49.46
C THR A 12 1.13 -35.98 -48.08
N LEU A 13 2.37 -35.97 -47.58
CA LEU A 13 2.68 -36.27 -46.18
C LEU A 13 2.07 -35.19 -45.29
N GLN A 14 0.92 -35.46 -44.68
CA GLN A 14 0.42 -34.66 -43.57
C GLN A 14 1.14 -35.05 -42.28
N SER A 15 2.14 -34.25 -41.92
CA SER A 15 2.74 -34.23 -40.59
C SER A 15 1.72 -33.72 -39.58
N SER A 16 1.02 -34.64 -38.92
CA SER A 16 0.18 -34.34 -37.77
C SER A 16 1.08 -34.04 -36.56
N CYS A 17 1.35 -32.75 -36.32
CA CYS A 17 1.86 -32.27 -35.05
C CYS A 17 0.79 -32.51 -33.97
N LYS A 18 0.92 -33.60 -33.21
CA LYS A 18 0.23 -33.77 -31.94
C LYS A 18 0.70 -32.67 -31.00
N LYS A 19 -0.15 -31.67 -30.74
CA LYS A 19 -0.02 -30.83 -29.55
C LYS A 19 -0.10 -31.76 -28.33
N ALA A 20 0.95 -31.76 -27.52
CA ALA A 20 0.91 -32.39 -26.20
C ALA A 20 -0.25 -31.76 -25.40
N PRO A 21 -1.02 -32.56 -24.64
CA PRO A 21 -2.01 -32.01 -23.72
C PRO A 21 -1.29 -31.11 -22.72
N ASP A 22 -1.84 -29.90 -22.55
CA ASP A 22 -1.40 -28.95 -21.53
C ASP A 22 -1.51 -29.66 -20.17
N GLU A 23 -0.37 -29.94 -19.53
CA GLU A 23 -0.35 -30.54 -18.20
C GLU A 23 -1.05 -29.56 -17.26
N THR A 24 -2.31 -29.86 -16.89
CA THR A 24 -3.02 -29.16 -15.85
C THR A 24 -2.18 -29.26 -14.59
N LYS A 25 -1.48 -28.17 -14.24
CA LYS A 25 -0.74 -28.07 -12.98
C LYS A 25 -1.68 -28.49 -11.85
N PRO A 26 -1.20 -29.27 -10.85
CA PRO A 26 -2.02 -29.67 -9.71
C PRO A 26 -2.69 -28.43 -9.09
N LEU A 27 -3.93 -28.55 -8.60
CA LEU A 27 -4.63 -27.45 -7.92
C LEU A 27 -3.77 -26.79 -6.82
N THR A 28 -2.93 -27.56 -6.14
CA THR A 28 -1.90 -27.12 -5.18
C THR A 28 -0.93 -26.08 -5.76
N VAL A 29 -0.50 -26.26 -7.02
CA VAL A 29 0.43 -25.38 -7.74
C VAL A 29 -0.26 -24.12 -8.26
N MET A 30 -1.58 -24.15 -8.49
CA MET A 30 -2.35 -22.97 -8.90
C MET A 30 -2.53 -21.95 -7.78
N TYR A 31 -2.72 -22.39 -6.53
CA TYR A 31 -3.06 -21.51 -5.40
C TYR A 31 -1.87 -21.14 -4.52
N LEU A 32 -0.67 -21.67 -4.79
CA LEU A 32 0.58 -21.36 -4.10
C LEU A 32 1.66 -20.96 -5.10
N ALA A 33 1.30 -20.10 -6.06
CA ALA A 33 2.27 -19.63 -7.04
C ALA A 33 3.46 -18.93 -6.32
N PRO A 34 4.71 -19.22 -6.72
CA PRO A 34 5.87 -18.61 -6.09
C PRO A 34 5.86 -17.10 -6.18
N GLN A 35 6.23 -16.43 -5.09
CA GLN A 35 6.47 -14.99 -5.05
C GLN A 35 7.88 -14.69 -4.55
N THR A 36 8.40 -13.56 -5.03
CA THR A 36 9.65 -12.95 -4.58
C THR A 36 9.41 -11.49 -4.22
N LEU A 37 10.10 -11.01 -3.19
CA LEU A 37 10.06 -9.62 -2.76
C LEU A 37 11.33 -8.91 -3.24
N GLU A 38 11.21 -7.63 -3.59
CA GLU A 38 12.32 -6.81 -4.07
C GLU A 38 12.63 -5.62 -3.15
N TYR A 39 11.62 -5.05 -2.50
CA TYR A 39 11.72 -3.83 -1.70
C TYR A 39 11.13 -3.97 -0.30
N ALA A 40 10.07 -4.76 -0.12
CA ALA A 40 9.46 -4.97 1.18
C ALA A 40 10.44 -5.69 2.11
N SER A 41 10.62 -5.14 3.31
CA SER A 41 11.47 -5.73 4.36
C SER A 41 10.67 -6.11 5.62
N GLY A 42 9.42 -5.65 5.73
CA GLY A 42 8.56 -5.93 6.88
C GLY A 42 7.89 -7.30 6.88
N PHE A 43 8.10 -8.09 5.82
CA PHE A 43 7.71 -9.50 5.79
C PHE A 43 8.59 -10.32 4.84
N THR A 44 8.54 -11.64 4.99
CA THR A 44 9.16 -12.62 4.08
C THR A 44 8.11 -13.60 3.58
N ILE A 45 8.32 -14.14 2.37
CA ILE A 45 7.54 -15.25 1.81
C ILE A 45 8.48 -16.40 1.47
N LEU A 46 8.22 -17.56 2.04
CA LEU A 46 8.92 -18.80 1.72
C LEU A 46 7.95 -19.77 1.02
N ASN A 47 8.24 -20.05 -0.24
CA ASN A 47 7.46 -20.97 -1.07
C ASN A 47 7.91 -22.41 -0.79
N LYS A 48 6.97 -23.29 -0.40
CA LYS A 48 7.19 -24.73 -0.22
C LYS A 48 6.30 -25.50 -1.20
N GLU A 49 6.48 -26.82 -1.26
CA GLU A 49 5.77 -27.67 -2.22
C GLU A 49 4.25 -27.68 -1.99
N ASN A 50 3.81 -27.75 -0.73
CA ASN A 50 2.40 -27.89 -0.35
C ASN A 50 1.87 -26.78 0.57
N TYR A 51 2.69 -25.79 0.92
CA TYR A 51 2.28 -24.61 1.68
C TYR A 51 3.16 -23.40 1.36
N LYS A 52 2.75 -22.22 1.83
CA LYS A 52 3.54 -20.99 1.81
C LYS A 52 3.65 -20.48 3.24
N GLU A 53 4.86 -20.12 3.65
CA GLU A 53 5.11 -19.51 4.95
C GLU A 53 5.31 -18.01 4.76
N ILE A 54 4.57 -17.22 5.51
CA ILE A 54 4.73 -15.77 5.57
C ILE A 54 5.15 -15.41 6.98
N LYS A 55 6.27 -14.69 7.12
CA LYS A 55 6.68 -14.10 8.39
C LYS A 55 6.61 -12.59 8.32
N VAL A 56 5.83 -11.97 9.19
CA VAL A 56 5.81 -10.52 9.35
C VAL A 56 6.80 -10.15 10.45
N THR A 57 7.84 -9.42 10.07
CA THR A 57 8.99 -9.07 10.92
C THR A 57 8.80 -7.73 11.62
N THR A 58 7.96 -6.84 11.08
CA THR A 58 7.68 -5.52 11.65
C THR A 58 6.18 -5.20 11.64
N PRO A 59 5.35 -5.92 12.42
CA PRO A 59 3.90 -5.72 12.42
C PRO A 59 3.47 -4.36 13.02
N TRP A 60 4.30 -3.76 13.88
CA TRP A 60 4.15 -2.44 14.50
C TRP A 60 5.52 -1.93 15.03
N PRO A 61 5.65 -0.72 15.59
CA PRO A 61 6.92 -0.19 16.09
C PRO A 61 7.40 -0.99 17.29
N ASP A 62 8.71 -1.21 17.34
CA ASP A 62 9.37 -1.87 18.49
C ASP A 62 8.83 -3.28 18.80
N ALA A 63 8.22 -3.95 17.80
CA ALA A 63 7.77 -5.33 17.94
C ALA A 63 8.96 -6.26 18.24
N GLU A 64 8.87 -7.02 19.33
CA GLU A 64 9.92 -7.95 19.77
C GLU A 64 9.78 -9.34 19.12
N GLU A 65 8.60 -9.67 18.59
CA GLU A 65 8.28 -10.98 18.03
C GLU A 65 7.84 -10.91 16.56
N GLU A 66 8.31 -11.85 15.75
CA GLU A 66 7.84 -12.07 14.38
C GLU A 66 6.54 -12.88 14.40
N LEU A 67 5.61 -12.57 13.49
CA LEU A 67 4.36 -13.30 13.34
C LEU A 67 4.45 -14.26 12.15
N THR A 68 4.22 -15.55 12.39
CA THR A 68 4.29 -16.60 11.35
C THR A 68 2.91 -17.10 10.94
N TYR A 69 2.66 -17.10 9.63
CA TYR A 69 1.42 -17.55 9.01
C TYR A 69 1.72 -18.64 7.97
N ILE A 70 0.91 -19.70 7.99
CA ILE A 70 1.03 -20.84 7.08
C ILE A 70 -0.20 -20.90 6.18
N LEU A 71 0.00 -20.68 4.89
CA LEU A 71 -1.03 -20.72 3.86
C LEU A 71 -0.98 -22.09 3.20
N TYR A 72 -2.12 -22.79 3.14
CA TYR A 72 -2.22 -24.12 2.53
C TYR A 72 -3.53 -24.26 1.73
N PRO A 73 -3.59 -25.10 0.69
CA PRO A 73 -4.74 -25.12 -0.20
C PRO A 73 -6.01 -25.64 0.48
N LYS A 74 -7.16 -25.03 0.18
CA LYS A 74 -8.48 -25.52 0.61
C LYS A 74 -8.66 -27.00 0.24
N GLY A 75 -9.19 -27.77 1.19
CA GLY A 75 -9.44 -29.21 1.03
C GLY A 75 -8.21 -30.10 1.21
N THR A 76 -7.06 -29.55 1.62
CA THR A 76 -5.88 -30.33 2.01
C THR A 76 -5.69 -30.35 3.54
N GLU A 77 -4.99 -31.36 4.05
CA GLU A 77 -4.62 -31.39 5.47
C GLU A 77 -3.57 -30.32 5.78
N LYS A 78 -3.59 -29.81 7.02
CA LYS A 78 -2.54 -28.90 7.51
C LYS A 78 -1.18 -29.58 7.36
N PRO A 79 -0.16 -28.85 6.84
CA PRO A 79 1.14 -29.46 6.53
C PRO A 79 1.88 -29.98 7.76
N PHE A 80 1.61 -29.41 8.93
CA PHE A 80 2.13 -29.83 10.23
C PHE A 80 1.28 -29.26 11.36
N LYS A 81 1.55 -29.70 12.60
CA LYS A 81 0.99 -29.09 13.82
C LYS A 81 2.05 -28.20 14.45
N ALA A 82 1.74 -26.93 14.66
CA ALA A 82 2.58 -25.98 15.40
C ALA A 82 1.71 -25.16 16.35
N ALA A 83 2.16 -25.03 17.60
CA ALA A 83 1.56 -24.09 18.54
C ALA A 83 1.88 -22.65 18.09
N ASN A 84 1.00 -21.71 18.41
CA ASN A 84 1.18 -20.28 18.14
C ASN A 84 1.41 -19.92 16.66
N THR A 85 0.94 -20.76 15.73
CA THR A 85 0.99 -20.51 14.29
C THR A 85 -0.42 -20.34 13.74
N VAL A 86 -0.64 -19.30 12.94
CA VAL A 86 -1.93 -19.11 12.25
C VAL A 86 -1.89 -19.88 10.93
N PHE A 87 -2.84 -20.80 10.77
CA PHE A 87 -3.03 -21.58 9.55
C PHE A 87 -4.19 -20.97 8.77
N VAL A 88 -3.98 -20.68 7.49
CA VAL A 88 -4.98 -20.07 6.60
C VAL A 88 -5.18 -20.95 5.38
N GLU A 89 -6.42 -21.33 5.12
CA GLU A 89 -6.79 -22.05 3.90
C GLU A 89 -6.95 -21.08 2.74
N VAL A 90 -6.24 -21.33 1.64
CA VAL A 90 -6.25 -20.46 0.45
C VAL A 90 -6.77 -21.19 -0.79
N PRO A 91 -7.42 -20.48 -1.73
CA PRO A 91 -7.72 -19.05 -1.71
C PRO A 91 -8.91 -18.73 -0.78
N ILE A 92 -8.83 -17.60 -0.07
CA ILE A 92 -9.94 -17.10 0.74
C ILE A 92 -11.00 -16.41 -0.14
N GLU A 93 -12.24 -16.45 0.32
CA GLU A 93 -13.41 -15.91 -0.40
C GLU A 93 -14.13 -14.80 0.36
N ARG A 94 -13.87 -14.66 1.67
CA ARG A 94 -14.51 -13.66 2.54
C ARG A 94 -13.44 -13.07 3.47
N VAL A 95 -13.20 -11.77 3.38
CA VAL A 95 -12.20 -11.07 4.17
C VAL A 95 -12.80 -9.88 4.91
N VAL A 96 -12.31 -9.64 6.11
CA VAL A 96 -12.40 -8.33 6.76
C VAL A 96 -11.02 -7.70 6.72
N VAL A 97 -10.94 -6.44 6.30
CA VAL A 97 -9.72 -5.63 6.44
C VAL A 97 -10.02 -4.48 7.38
N THR A 98 -9.00 -4.02 8.10
CA THR A 98 -9.17 -3.00 9.14
C THR A 98 -8.46 -1.70 8.83
N SER A 99 -7.53 -1.68 7.87
CA SER A 99 -6.90 -0.45 7.38
C SER A 99 -7.49 -0.05 6.03
N THR A 100 -7.74 1.24 5.82
CA THR A 100 -8.14 1.74 4.49
C THR A 100 -7.06 1.46 3.44
N THR A 101 -5.79 1.34 3.84
CA THR A 101 -4.68 1.04 2.92
C THR A 101 -4.78 -0.33 2.25
N ASP A 102 -5.55 -1.25 2.81
CA ASP A 102 -5.80 -2.57 2.21
C ASP A 102 -6.85 -2.50 1.08
N VAL A 103 -7.72 -1.47 1.08
CA VAL A 103 -8.80 -1.32 0.09
C VAL A 103 -8.26 -1.22 -1.35
N PRO A 104 -7.29 -0.34 -1.67
CA PRO A 104 -6.72 -0.33 -3.02
C PRO A 104 -6.01 -1.63 -3.41
N MET A 105 -5.42 -2.35 -2.45
CA MET A 105 -4.78 -3.65 -2.74
C MET A 105 -5.84 -4.66 -3.22
N LEU A 106 -6.99 -4.72 -2.54
CA LEU A 106 -8.11 -5.56 -2.99
C LEU A 106 -8.61 -5.12 -4.37
N GLU A 107 -8.83 -3.83 -4.59
CA GLU A 107 -9.33 -3.33 -5.87
C GLU A 107 -8.37 -3.58 -7.04
N TYR A 108 -7.06 -3.40 -6.85
CA TYR A 108 -6.06 -3.67 -7.89
C TYR A 108 -6.00 -5.14 -8.31
N LEU A 109 -6.39 -6.04 -7.40
CA LEU A 109 -6.50 -7.47 -7.60
C LEU A 109 -7.91 -7.93 -8.02
N ASN A 110 -8.86 -6.99 -8.18
CA ASN A 110 -10.28 -7.25 -8.43
C ASN A 110 -10.94 -8.13 -7.35
N LEU A 111 -10.65 -7.85 -6.09
CA LEU A 111 -11.09 -8.59 -4.90
C LEU A 111 -12.06 -7.79 -4.02
N GLU A 112 -12.49 -6.60 -4.43
CA GLU A 112 -13.39 -5.76 -3.61
C GLU A 112 -14.69 -6.48 -3.20
N GLN A 113 -15.20 -7.39 -4.04
CA GLN A 113 -16.39 -8.21 -3.75
C GLN A 113 -16.17 -9.26 -2.65
N LYS A 114 -14.91 -9.51 -2.26
CA LYS A 114 -14.53 -10.43 -1.18
C LYS A 114 -14.50 -9.74 0.19
N LEU A 115 -14.47 -8.41 0.21
CA LEU A 115 -14.57 -7.62 1.44
C LEU A 115 -16.00 -7.72 1.97
N VAL A 116 -16.18 -8.26 3.18
CA VAL A 116 -17.51 -8.47 3.78
C VAL A 116 -17.81 -7.52 4.92
N GLY A 117 -16.78 -6.90 5.50
CA GLY A 117 -16.95 -5.89 6.54
C GLY A 117 -15.70 -5.03 6.73
N PHE A 118 -15.90 -3.82 7.22
CA PHE A 118 -14.85 -2.83 7.49
C PHE A 118 -15.23 -1.94 8.69
N PRO A 119 -14.30 -1.64 9.62
CA PRO A 119 -14.57 -0.72 10.72
C PRO A 119 -14.46 0.74 10.30
N HIS A 120 -15.41 1.57 10.72
CA HIS A 120 -15.45 3.00 10.44
C HIS A 120 -15.40 3.30 8.93
N SER A 121 -16.32 2.66 8.22
CA SER A 121 -16.39 2.63 6.76
C SER A 121 -16.49 4.01 6.10
N ASP A 122 -16.92 5.06 6.78
CA ASP A 122 -16.92 6.45 6.28
C ASP A 122 -15.52 6.95 5.86
N TYR A 123 -14.44 6.37 6.38
CA TYR A 123 -13.08 6.69 5.93
C TYR A 123 -12.71 6.10 4.57
N ILE A 124 -13.52 5.21 4.01
CA ILE A 124 -13.25 4.65 2.68
C ILE A 124 -13.50 5.71 1.60
N SER A 125 -12.46 6.05 0.84
CA SER A 125 -12.50 7.12 -0.16
C SER A 125 -12.84 6.62 -1.56
N SER A 126 -12.56 5.36 -1.87
CA SER A 126 -12.80 4.74 -3.17
C SER A 126 -14.29 4.68 -3.49
N GLU A 127 -14.65 5.21 -4.67
CA GLU A 127 -16.02 5.14 -5.20
C GLU A 127 -16.49 3.70 -5.41
N LYS A 128 -15.58 2.82 -5.84
CA LYS A 128 -15.89 1.41 -6.14
C LYS A 128 -16.25 0.65 -4.87
N THR A 129 -15.43 0.76 -3.83
CA THR A 129 -15.72 0.13 -2.53
C THR A 129 -16.86 0.83 -1.80
N ARG A 130 -17.01 2.16 -1.95
CA ARG A 130 -18.16 2.90 -1.40
C ARG A 130 -19.50 2.36 -1.91
N ALA A 131 -19.60 2.06 -3.20
CA ALA A 131 -20.82 1.47 -3.76
C ALA A 131 -21.20 0.13 -3.10
N LEU A 132 -20.22 -0.67 -2.66
CA LEU A 132 -20.44 -1.93 -1.94
C LEU A 132 -20.81 -1.72 -0.46
N ILE A 133 -20.42 -0.60 0.13
CA ILE A 133 -20.87 -0.22 1.47
C ILE A 133 -22.31 0.27 1.40
N ASP A 134 -22.60 1.16 0.46
CA ASP A 134 -23.91 1.82 0.33
C ASP A 134 -25.01 0.83 -0.06
N ASN A 135 -24.69 -0.23 -0.80
CA ASN A 135 -25.64 -1.31 -1.13
C ASN A 135 -25.73 -2.42 -0.05
N GLY A 136 -24.95 -2.30 1.03
CA GLY A 136 -24.95 -3.22 2.16
C GLY A 136 -24.20 -4.54 1.97
N THR A 137 -23.42 -4.70 0.89
CA THR A 137 -22.49 -5.84 0.69
C THR A 137 -21.37 -5.85 1.73
N ILE A 138 -20.79 -4.68 2.05
CA ILE A 138 -19.80 -4.51 3.12
C ILE A 138 -20.51 -3.99 4.35
N LYS A 139 -20.40 -4.71 5.48
CA LYS A 139 -20.98 -4.27 6.77
C LYS A 139 -20.02 -3.39 7.56
N GLU A 140 -20.59 -2.42 8.26
CA GLU A 140 -19.89 -1.60 9.25
C GLU A 140 -19.57 -2.45 10.50
N LEU A 141 -18.32 -2.40 10.95
CA LEU A 141 -17.82 -3.18 12.09
C LEU A 141 -17.52 -2.36 13.34
N GLY A 142 -17.85 -1.07 13.35
CA GLY A 142 -17.66 -0.18 14.49
C GLY A 142 -16.36 0.60 14.38
N LYS A 143 -15.47 0.48 15.37
CA LYS A 143 -14.19 1.21 15.37
C LYS A 143 -13.04 0.23 15.29
N GLU A 144 -11.93 0.67 14.71
CA GLU A 144 -10.74 -0.13 14.40
C GLU A 144 -10.22 -0.95 15.60
N TYR A 145 -10.11 -0.34 16.79
CA TYR A 145 -9.67 -1.01 18.03
C TYR A 145 -10.81 -1.61 18.89
N ASN A 146 -12.05 -1.55 18.40
CA ASN A 146 -13.23 -2.07 19.09
C ASN A 146 -14.23 -2.60 18.05
N LEU A 147 -13.82 -3.69 17.38
CA LEU A 147 -14.63 -4.37 16.38
C LEU A 147 -15.88 -4.97 17.04
N ASN A 148 -17.02 -4.82 16.38
CA ASN A 148 -18.24 -5.50 16.77
C ASN A 148 -18.10 -7.00 16.49
N THR A 149 -17.68 -7.76 17.51
CA THR A 149 -17.41 -9.19 17.41
C THR A 149 -18.65 -9.99 16.98
N GLU A 150 -19.85 -9.60 17.40
CA GLU A 150 -21.09 -10.28 17.01
C GLU A 150 -21.32 -10.19 15.50
N VAL A 151 -21.15 -8.98 14.92
CA VAL A 151 -21.27 -8.77 13.47
C VAL A 151 -20.16 -9.48 12.72
N VAL A 152 -18.92 -9.47 13.23
CA VAL A 152 -17.80 -10.23 12.63
C VAL A 152 -18.13 -11.73 12.56
N LEU A 153 -18.70 -12.30 13.62
CA LEU A 153 -19.09 -13.72 13.63
C LEU A 153 -20.24 -14.01 12.66
N GLU A 154 -21.25 -13.13 12.61
CA GLU A 154 -22.35 -13.23 11.65
C GLU A 154 -21.84 -13.21 10.19
N LEU A 155 -20.85 -12.37 9.90
CA LEU A 155 -20.22 -12.30 8.59
C LEU A 155 -19.41 -13.55 8.25
N SER A 156 -18.96 -14.34 9.24
CA SER A 156 -18.16 -15.55 9.01
C SER A 156 -17.01 -15.34 8.00
N PRO A 157 -16.11 -14.36 8.22
CA PRO A 157 -14.95 -14.17 7.36
C PRO A 157 -13.99 -15.35 7.48
N GLU A 158 -13.29 -15.66 6.40
CA GLU A 158 -12.25 -16.68 6.36
C GLU A 158 -10.89 -16.13 6.80
N LEU A 159 -10.72 -14.80 6.81
CA LEU A 159 -9.53 -14.10 7.26
C LEU A 159 -9.86 -12.68 7.73
N ILE A 160 -9.17 -12.22 8.77
CA ILE A 160 -9.05 -10.80 9.08
C ILE A 160 -7.63 -10.32 8.78
N ILE A 161 -7.51 -9.26 8.00
CA ILE A 161 -6.26 -8.52 7.84
C ILE A 161 -6.30 -7.31 8.78
N GLY A 162 -5.60 -7.48 9.89
CA GLY A 162 -5.43 -6.50 10.96
C GLY A 162 -4.27 -5.55 10.69
N PHE A 163 -4.25 -4.42 11.40
CA PHE A 163 -3.01 -3.68 11.65
C PHE A 163 -3.03 -3.13 13.08
N SER A 164 -1.86 -2.73 13.58
CA SER A 164 -1.77 -2.01 14.86
C SER A 164 -0.73 -0.90 14.76
N ALA A 165 -1.07 0.29 15.25
CA ALA A 165 -0.14 1.43 15.32
C ALA A 165 0.77 1.37 16.57
N THR A 166 0.33 0.64 17.61
CA THR A 166 0.93 0.64 18.95
C THR A 166 1.26 -0.76 19.46
N GLY A 167 0.91 -1.81 18.71
CA GLY A 167 0.96 -3.19 19.18
C GLY A 167 -0.23 -3.62 20.05
N ASP A 168 -1.27 -2.78 20.20
CA ASP A 168 -2.53 -3.25 20.81
C ASP A 168 -3.28 -4.13 19.80
N THR A 169 -3.39 -5.42 20.12
CA THR A 169 -4.07 -6.44 19.30
C THR A 169 -5.25 -7.10 20.00
N LYS A 170 -5.70 -6.59 21.16
CA LYS A 170 -6.70 -7.28 22.00
C LYS A 170 -8.01 -7.64 21.26
N ALA A 171 -8.47 -6.75 20.37
CA ALA A 171 -9.66 -7.00 19.55
C ALA A 171 -9.44 -8.17 18.58
N TYR A 172 -8.26 -8.27 17.98
CA TYR A 172 -7.88 -9.39 17.11
C TYR A 172 -7.72 -10.68 17.91
N ASP A 173 -7.07 -10.64 19.08
CA ASP A 173 -6.86 -11.81 19.93
C ASP A 173 -8.20 -12.43 20.37
N LEU A 174 -9.22 -11.60 20.65
CA LEU A 174 -10.56 -12.07 20.99
C LEU A 174 -11.23 -12.79 19.83
N ILE A 175 -11.14 -12.23 18.61
CA ILE A 175 -11.71 -12.86 17.41
C ILE A 175 -10.95 -14.14 17.07
N GLN A 176 -9.63 -14.15 17.20
CA GLN A 176 -8.83 -15.33 16.90
C GLN A 176 -9.17 -16.54 17.80
N LYS A 177 -9.62 -16.30 19.04
CA LYS A 177 -10.13 -17.35 19.94
C LYS A 177 -11.39 -18.05 19.43
N THR A 178 -12.11 -17.45 18.48
CA THR A 178 -13.30 -18.07 17.85
C THR A 178 -12.93 -18.96 16.66
N GLY A 179 -11.65 -19.05 16.32
CA GLY A 179 -11.14 -19.87 15.21
C GLY A 179 -11.01 -19.12 13.87
N ILE A 180 -11.41 -17.85 13.80
CA ILE A 180 -11.19 -17.00 12.62
C ILE A 180 -9.71 -16.58 12.61
N PRO A 181 -8.93 -16.89 11.56
CA PRO A 181 -7.53 -16.49 11.53
C PRO A 181 -7.39 -14.97 11.36
N VAL A 182 -6.42 -14.40 12.07
CA VAL A 182 -6.02 -13.00 11.93
C VAL A 182 -4.57 -12.92 11.48
N VAL A 183 -4.29 -12.06 10.51
CA VAL A 183 -2.94 -11.73 10.05
C VAL A 183 -2.71 -10.23 10.12
N MET A 184 -1.50 -9.80 10.43
CA MET A 184 -1.15 -8.40 10.62
C MET A 184 -0.44 -7.82 9.39
N ASN A 185 -0.97 -6.72 8.85
CA ASN A 185 -0.36 -5.91 7.81
C ASN A 185 0.51 -4.81 8.46
N GLY A 186 1.83 -4.92 8.28
CA GLY A 186 2.85 -3.98 8.77
C GLY A 186 3.32 -2.96 7.72
N SER A 187 2.64 -2.82 6.59
CA SER A 187 3.10 -2.01 5.44
C SER A 187 3.46 -0.56 5.75
N TRP A 188 2.87 0.02 6.80
CA TRP A 188 3.16 1.38 7.23
C TRP A 188 4.53 1.56 7.90
N MET A 189 5.16 0.45 8.32
CA MET A 189 6.52 0.40 8.88
C MET A 189 7.61 0.39 7.81
N GLU A 190 7.25 0.17 6.54
CA GLU A 190 8.19 0.15 5.42
C GLU A 190 8.92 1.49 5.28
N GLN A 191 10.23 1.42 5.12
CA GLN A 191 11.09 2.59 4.92
C GLN A 191 11.20 2.97 3.44
N HIS A 192 11.00 2.00 2.54
CA HIS A 192 11.02 2.25 1.11
C HIS A 192 9.58 2.43 0.57
N PRO A 193 9.28 3.49 -0.21
CA PRO A 193 7.94 3.70 -0.78
C PRO A 193 7.46 2.51 -1.63
N LEU A 194 8.35 1.93 -2.45
CA LEU A 194 8.05 0.69 -3.17
C LEU A 194 7.92 -0.53 -2.25
N GLY A 195 8.60 -0.58 -1.11
CA GLY A 195 8.41 -1.65 -0.13
C GLY A 195 6.98 -1.64 0.39
N ARG A 196 6.46 -0.46 0.72
CA ARG A 196 5.05 -0.27 1.11
C ARG A 196 4.05 -0.73 0.04
N ALA A 197 4.29 -0.37 -1.22
CA ALA A 197 3.42 -0.79 -2.32
C ALA A 197 3.53 -2.30 -2.63
N GLU A 198 4.66 -2.94 -2.31
CA GLU A 198 4.88 -4.37 -2.53
C GLU A 198 4.06 -5.26 -1.58
N TRP A 199 3.49 -4.71 -0.50
CA TRP A 199 2.54 -5.44 0.36
C TRP A 199 1.27 -5.90 -0.36
N ILE A 200 1.00 -5.44 -1.59
CA ILE A 200 0.00 -6.09 -2.45
C ILE A 200 0.30 -7.59 -2.68
N LYS A 201 1.58 -7.99 -2.66
CA LYS A 201 2.00 -9.40 -2.74
C LYS A 201 1.63 -10.19 -1.49
N PHE A 202 1.69 -9.57 -0.31
CA PHE A 202 1.21 -10.16 0.94
C PHE A 202 -0.28 -10.46 0.86
N VAL A 203 -1.09 -9.47 0.47
CA VAL A 203 -2.55 -9.65 0.30
C VAL A 203 -2.83 -10.71 -0.77
N ALA A 204 -2.16 -10.66 -1.92
CA ALA A 204 -2.41 -11.59 -3.02
C ALA A 204 -2.15 -13.06 -2.69
N ALA A 205 -1.24 -13.36 -1.76
CA ALA A 205 -0.93 -14.72 -1.35
C ALA A 205 -2.16 -15.43 -0.74
N PHE A 206 -3.04 -14.70 -0.06
CA PHE A 206 -4.26 -15.26 0.54
C PHE A 206 -5.35 -15.60 -0.49
N PHE A 207 -5.29 -15.00 -1.68
CA PHE A 207 -6.32 -15.12 -2.72
C PHE A 207 -5.85 -15.88 -3.98
N GLY A 208 -4.60 -16.38 -4.01
CA GLY A 208 -4.02 -16.96 -5.22
C GLY A 208 -3.91 -15.96 -6.37
N LYS A 209 -3.57 -14.71 -6.07
CA LYS A 209 -3.48 -13.58 -7.04
C LYS A 209 -2.05 -13.11 -7.28
N GLU A 210 -1.07 -13.98 -7.10
CA GLU A 210 0.36 -13.63 -7.12
C GLU A 210 0.79 -12.99 -8.44
N ALA A 211 0.38 -13.54 -9.58
CA ALA A 211 0.71 -13.01 -10.90
C ALA A 211 0.12 -11.60 -11.13
N ALA A 212 -1.11 -11.36 -10.68
CA ALA A 212 -1.75 -10.06 -10.79
C ALA A 212 -1.07 -9.02 -9.90
N ALA A 213 -0.70 -9.39 -8.67
CA ALA A 213 0.08 -8.52 -7.78
C ALA A 213 1.44 -8.16 -8.36
N GLU A 214 2.14 -9.15 -8.94
CA GLU A 214 3.43 -8.93 -9.59
C GLU A 214 3.32 -7.96 -10.76
N GLU A 215 2.36 -8.15 -11.67
CA GLU A 215 2.14 -7.25 -12.80
C GLU A 215 1.87 -5.81 -12.33
N ARG A 216 0.98 -5.65 -11.33
CA ARG A 216 0.63 -4.34 -10.76
C ARG A 216 1.85 -3.69 -10.11
N PHE A 217 2.59 -4.44 -9.30
CA PHE A 217 3.78 -3.93 -8.62
C PHE A 217 4.87 -3.52 -9.60
N GLN A 218 5.19 -4.32 -10.62
CA GLN A 218 6.20 -3.98 -11.62
C GLN A 218 5.83 -2.70 -12.38
N LYS A 219 4.55 -2.49 -12.67
CA LYS A 219 4.11 -1.23 -13.28
C LYS A 219 4.37 -0.03 -12.36
N ILE A 220 3.99 -0.11 -11.08
CA ILE A 220 4.20 0.96 -10.10
C ILE A 220 5.70 1.24 -9.92
N LYS A 221 6.51 0.19 -9.75
CA LYS A 221 7.98 0.26 -9.68
C LYS A 221 8.58 0.94 -10.89
N LYS A 222 8.17 0.55 -12.11
CA LYS A 222 8.64 1.17 -13.36
C LYS A 222 8.30 2.66 -13.40
N ASP A 223 7.06 3.02 -13.06
CA ASP A 223 6.59 4.40 -13.09
C ASP A 223 7.29 5.27 -12.02
N TYR A 224 7.55 4.69 -10.84
CA TYR A 224 8.33 5.32 -9.76
C TYR A 224 9.78 5.56 -10.19
N ASN A 225 10.50 4.52 -10.61
CA ASN A 225 11.91 4.63 -10.98
C ASN A 225 12.12 5.57 -12.16
N LYS A 226 11.19 5.60 -13.13
CA LYS A 226 11.22 6.59 -14.21
C LYS A 226 11.14 8.02 -13.67
N ALA A 227 10.26 8.28 -12.70
CA ALA A 227 10.14 9.60 -12.07
C ALA A 227 11.40 9.98 -11.27
N VAL A 228 12.01 9.02 -10.57
CA VAL A 228 13.30 9.23 -9.88
C VAL A 228 14.38 9.70 -10.87
N THR A 229 14.54 8.99 -11.99
CA THR A 229 15.53 9.35 -13.02
C THR A 229 15.31 10.77 -13.54
N LEU A 230 14.05 11.13 -13.85
CA LEU A 230 13.72 12.48 -14.32
C LEU A 230 14.07 13.57 -13.30
N ALA A 231 13.86 13.32 -12.01
CA ALA A 231 14.16 14.29 -10.95
C ALA A 231 15.67 14.48 -10.71
N GLN A 232 16.45 13.40 -10.88
CA GLN A 232 17.89 13.41 -10.65
C GLN A 232 18.68 14.21 -11.69
N ASP A 233 18.09 14.49 -12.86
CA ASP A 233 18.71 15.30 -13.91
C ASP A 233 18.69 16.81 -13.62
N VAL A 234 18.00 17.23 -12.54
CA VAL A 234 17.90 18.64 -12.12
C VAL A 234 19.05 19.05 -11.21
N THR A 235 19.59 20.25 -11.39
CA THR A 235 20.75 20.74 -10.64
C THR A 235 20.42 21.46 -9.34
N HIS A 236 19.24 22.08 -9.26
CA HIS A 236 18.77 22.76 -8.06
C HIS A 236 17.88 21.84 -7.23
N ALA A 237 18.07 21.81 -5.91
CA ALA A 237 17.25 21.04 -4.98
C ALA A 237 16.64 22.00 -3.95
N PRO A 238 15.34 22.33 -4.04
CA PRO A 238 14.72 23.27 -3.12
C PRO A 238 14.67 22.67 -1.70
N THR A 239 14.81 23.54 -0.71
CA THR A 239 14.70 23.18 0.70
C THR A 239 13.25 22.92 1.10
N VAL A 240 13.02 21.84 1.85
CA VAL A 240 11.67 21.40 2.21
C VAL A 240 11.51 21.32 3.73
N ILE A 241 10.48 21.98 4.24
CA ILE A 241 9.86 21.64 5.53
C ILE A 241 8.64 20.76 5.28
N SER A 242 8.33 19.88 6.24
CA SER A 242 7.14 19.04 6.16
C SER A 242 6.37 19.03 7.47
N GLY A 243 5.12 18.55 7.41
CA GLY A 243 4.30 18.36 8.59
C GLY A 243 3.56 19.61 9.05
N SER A 244 2.89 19.49 10.19
CA SER A 244 2.15 20.58 10.84
C SER A 244 1.98 20.27 12.33
N MET A 245 1.45 21.24 13.08
CA MET A 245 1.18 21.07 14.51
C MET A 245 -0.07 20.21 14.73
N PHE A 246 0.01 19.30 15.69
CA PHE A 246 -1.12 18.60 16.28
C PHE A 246 -0.95 18.55 17.79
N LYS A 247 -1.91 19.09 18.55
CA LYS A 247 -1.87 19.17 20.02
C LYS A 247 -0.50 19.66 20.55
N ASP A 248 -0.10 20.86 20.11
CA ASP A 248 1.14 21.54 20.52
C ASP A 248 2.47 20.85 20.13
N VAL A 249 2.42 19.79 19.33
CA VAL A 249 3.61 19.09 18.80
C VAL A 249 3.63 19.19 17.28
N TRP A 250 4.77 19.54 16.70
CA TRP A 250 4.98 19.48 15.26
C TRP A 250 5.44 18.07 14.87
N TYR A 251 4.65 17.39 14.04
CA TYR A 251 5.00 16.06 13.54
C TYR A 251 5.59 16.15 12.14
N ILE A 252 6.84 15.70 11.95
CA ILE A 252 7.51 15.62 10.65
C ILE A 252 7.96 14.19 10.34
N PRO A 253 8.17 13.83 9.06
CA PRO A 253 8.79 12.55 8.71
C PRO A 253 10.20 12.42 9.29
N GLY A 254 10.55 11.26 9.87
CA GLY A 254 11.94 10.95 10.20
C GLY A 254 12.81 10.81 8.94
N GLY A 255 14.12 11.03 9.03
CA GLY A 255 15.03 11.00 7.88
C GLY A 255 15.10 9.64 7.16
N ASN A 256 14.81 8.54 7.88
CA ASN A 256 14.70 7.19 7.33
C ASN A 256 13.25 6.71 7.17
N SER A 257 12.30 7.63 7.03
CA SER A 257 10.90 7.30 6.70
C SER A 257 10.68 7.19 5.19
N TYR A 258 9.63 6.46 4.78
CA TYR A 258 9.25 6.39 3.36
C TYR A 258 9.04 7.78 2.74
N PHE A 259 8.47 8.73 3.49
CA PHE A 259 8.20 10.05 2.92
C PHE A 259 9.48 10.87 2.77
N ALA A 260 10.44 10.75 3.70
CA ALA A 260 11.77 11.36 3.52
C ALA A 260 12.50 10.75 2.30
N LYS A 261 12.34 9.44 2.06
CA LYS A 261 12.84 8.80 0.83
C LYS A 261 12.18 9.38 -0.43
N ILE A 262 10.88 9.63 -0.44
CA ILE A 262 10.21 10.29 -1.57
C ILE A 262 10.75 11.70 -1.79
N LEU A 263 10.93 12.50 -0.74
CA LEU A 263 11.51 13.84 -0.84
C LEU A 263 12.92 13.81 -1.45
N LYS A 264 13.76 12.86 -1.00
CA LYS A 264 15.10 12.63 -1.56
C LYS A 264 15.03 12.21 -3.03
N ASP A 265 14.15 11.29 -3.36
CA ASP A 265 13.97 10.77 -4.73
C ASP A 265 13.38 11.81 -5.70
N ALA A 266 12.66 12.80 -5.16
CA ALA A 266 12.21 13.97 -5.90
C ALA A 266 13.31 15.04 -6.06
N ASN A 267 14.56 14.74 -5.67
CA ASN A 267 15.69 15.65 -5.71
C ASN A 267 15.42 16.96 -4.95
N THR A 268 14.96 16.85 -3.69
CA THR A 268 14.76 17.98 -2.79
C THR A 268 15.72 17.93 -1.61
N ASN A 269 15.91 19.06 -0.94
CA ASN A 269 16.72 19.15 0.28
C ASN A 269 15.81 19.16 1.52
N TYR A 270 15.42 17.97 1.99
CA TYR A 270 14.65 17.84 3.22
C TYR A 270 15.50 18.14 4.45
N LEU A 271 15.09 19.14 5.24
CA LEU A 271 15.92 19.71 6.31
C LEU A 271 16.21 18.76 7.48
N TRP A 272 15.49 17.65 7.65
CA TRP A 272 15.77 16.64 8.70
C TRP A 272 16.13 15.26 8.13
N SER A 273 16.64 15.23 6.90
CA SER A 273 17.03 14.00 6.20
C SER A 273 18.19 13.24 6.86
N ASP A 274 18.99 13.91 7.69
CA ASP A 274 20.14 13.37 8.42
C ASP A 274 19.75 12.63 9.71
N ILE A 275 18.52 12.80 10.20
CA ILE A 275 18.08 12.13 11.43
C ILE A 275 17.70 10.68 11.14
N ASN A 276 18.52 9.75 11.63
CA ASN A 276 18.31 8.31 11.52
C ASN A 276 17.12 7.84 12.39
N LYS A 277 15.90 8.14 11.94
CA LYS A 277 14.64 7.71 12.56
C LYS A 277 13.62 7.37 11.47
N SER A 278 12.96 6.23 11.61
CA SER A 278 11.79 5.86 10.80
C SER A 278 10.51 6.52 11.35
N GLY A 279 9.39 6.41 10.63
CA GLY A 279 8.12 6.98 11.09
C GLY A 279 8.18 8.51 11.22
N SER A 280 7.81 9.05 12.39
CA SER A 280 7.71 10.50 12.63
C SER A 280 8.63 11.00 13.75
N LEU A 281 9.14 12.22 13.58
CA LEU A 281 9.75 13.04 14.61
C LEU A 281 8.69 13.94 15.25
N THR A 282 8.86 14.19 16.55
CA THR A 282 8.06 15.12 17.35
C THR A 282 8.95 16.29 17.73
N LEU A 283 8.63 17.50 17.26
CA LEU A 283 9.43 18.70 17.48
C LEU A 283 8.56 19.82 18.09
N SER A 284 9.19 20.78 18.74
CA SER A 284 8.53 22.05 19.08
C SER A 284 8.42 22.95 17.85
N PHE A 285 7.49 23.90 17.91
CA PHE A 285 7.35 24.91 16.86
C PHE A 285 8.65 25.71 16.68
N GLU A 286 9.30 26.11 17.78
CA GLU A 286 10.52 26.93 17.78
C GLU A 286 11.68 26.20 17.12
N SER A 287 11.83 24.90 17.35
CA SER A 287 12.87 24.08 16.71
C SER A 287 12.65 23.96 15.20
N VAL A 288 11.39 23.87 14.76
CA VAL A 288 11.04 23.86 13.33
C VAL A 288 11.25 25.22 12.70
N LEU A 289 10.90 26.30 13.41
CA LEU A 289 11.10 27.66 12.95
C LEU A 289 12.59 27.98 12.78
N ASP A 290 13.41 27.67 13.79
CA ASP A 290 14.87 27.95 13.78
C ASP A 290 15.57 27.32 12.56
N LYS A 291 15.29 26.05 12.26
CA LYS A 291 15.89 25.34 11.12
C LYS A 291 15.20 25.65 9.79
N GLY A 292 13.88 25.84 9.81
CA GLY A 292 13.01 25.79 8.63
C GLY A 292 12.43 27.11 8.17
N GLN A 293 12.68 28.23 8.86
CA GLN A 293 12.12 29.54 8.54
C GLN A 293 12.30 29.92 7.06
N HIS A 294 13.49 29.64 6.51
CA HIS A 294 13.88 30.03 5.15
C HIS A 294 13.68 28.92 4.11
N ALA A 295 12.88 27.89 4.42
CA ALA A 295 12.64 26.82 3.48
C ALA A 295 11.83 27.30 2.26
N ASP A 296 12.21 26.80 1.09
CA ASP A 296 11.56 27.13 -0.19
C ASP A 296 10.13 26.58 -0.27
N LEU A 297 9.92 25.37 0.27
CA LEU A 297 8.67 24.63 0.16
C LEU A 297 8.18 24.13 1.52
N TRP A 298 6.86 24.18 1.72
CA TRP A 298 6.20 23.52 2.84
C TRP A 298 5.23 22.44 2.34
N ILE A 299 5.62 21.17 2.51
CA ILE A 299 4.89 20.00 1.99
C ILE A 299 4.19 19.24 3.12
N ARG A 300 2.92 18.86 2.96
CA ARG A 300 2.08 18.21 4.01
C ARG A 300 1.77 19.14 5.20
N SER A 301 1.26 20.33 4.90
CA SER A 301 0.82 21.36 5.88
C SER A 301 -0.45 21.01 6.69
N GLY A 302 -0.89 19.76 6.67
CA GLY A 302 -2.09 19.29 7.36
C GLY A 302 -3.39 19.60 6.59
N SER A 303 -4.52 19.63 7.30
CA SER A 303 -5.86 19.68 6.70
C SER A 303 -6.40 21.08 6.37
N SER A 304 -5.58 22.12 6.54
CA SER A 304 -6.00 23.50 6.24
C SER A 304 -6.25 23.68 4.75
N LYS A 305 -7.40 24.25 4.37
CA LYS A 305 -7.82 24.43 2.97
C LYS A 305 -7.27 25.70 2.32
N SER A 306 -6.72 26.62 3.10
CA SER A 306 -6.16 27.90 2.63
C SER A 306 -5.06 28.39 3.55
N LEU A 307 -4.25 29.35 3.07
CA LEU A 307 -3.26 30.03 3.90
C LEU A 307 -3.91 30.79 5.06
N SER A 308 -5.11 31.34 4.84
CA SER A 308 -5.88 32.02 5.88
C SER A 308 -6.29 31.07 7.01
N GLU A 309 -6.80 29.88 6.66
CA GLU A 309 -7.16 28.87 7.66
C GLU A 309 -5.92 28.37 8.41
N LEU A 310 -4.82 28.14 7.69
CA LEU A 310 -3.56 27.72 8.28
C LEU A 310 -3.06 28.76 9.30
N LYS A 311 -3.01 30.05 8.92
CA LYS A 311 -2.65 31.15 9.82
C LYS A 311 -3.62 31.29 11.00
N GLY A 312 -4.91 30.98 10.79
CA GLY A 312 -5.91 30.96 11.85
C GLY A 312 -5.63 29.91 12.93
N LYS A 313 -5.02 28.77 12.58
CA LYS A 313 -4.60 27.74 13.54
C LYS A 313 -3.37 28.16 14.34
N ASN A 314 -2.40 28.82 13.68
CA ASN A 314 -1.26 29.43 14.36
C ASN A 314 -0.72 30.63 13.56
N HIS A 315 -0.84 31.83 14.14
CA HIS A 315 -0.42 33.07 13.49
C HIS A 315 1.09 33.09 13.19
N GLN A 316 1.90 32.35 13.95
CA GLN A 316 3.34 32.25 13.77
C GLN A 316 3.73 31.49 12.50
N TYR A 317 2.79 30.77 11.85
CA TYR A 317 3.06 30.18 10.53
C TYR A 317 3.39 31.22 9.46
N ALA A 318 3.00 32.48 9.65
CA ALA A 318 3.40 33.59 8.77
C ALA A 318 4.89 33.95 8.85
N LEU A 319 5.64 33.36 9.78
CA LEU A 319 7.09 33.58 9.92
C LEU A 319 7.91 32.81 8.87
N PHE A 320 7.37 31.71 8.32
CA PHE A 320 8.04 30.90 7.30
C PHE A 320 8.00 31.55 5.92
N ASP A 321 9.11 31.51 5.19
CA ASP A 321 9.22 32.07 3.85
C ASP A 321 8.33 31.32 2.85
N ALA A 322 8.20 30.00 2.98
CA ALA A 322 7.22 29.23 2.19
C ALA A 322 5.78 29.75 2.36
N PHE A 323 5.39 30.19 3.56
CA PHE A 323 4.06 30.80 3.78
C PHE A 323 3.95 32.15 3.05
N LYS A 324 4.96 33.02 3.19
CA LYS A 324 5.01 34.34 2.55
C LYS A 324 4.99 34.24 1.02
N ASN A 325 5.72 33.27 0.48
CA ASN A 325 5.83 32.99 -0.95
C ASN A 325 4.68 32.13 -1.49
N LYS A 326 3.73 31.74 -0.62
CA LYS A 326 2.59 30.89 -0.95
C LYS A 326 2.97 29.52 -1.50
N THR A 327 4.12 28.96 -1.14
CA THR A 327 4.61 27.63 -1.55
C THR A 327 4.27 26.58 -0.49
N VAL A 328 3.02 26.58 -0.04
CA VAL A 328 2.49 25.66 0.97
C VAL A 328 1.52 24.68 0.32
N TYR A 329 1.72 23.39 0.56
CA TYR A 329 0.99 22.31 -0.09
C TYR A 329 0.42 21.34 0.93
N SER A 330 -0.79 20.87 0.69
CA SER A 330 -1.47 19.87 1.49
C SER A 330 -1.76 18.62 0.66
N SER A 331 -1.62 17.44 1.26
CA SER A 331 -1.97 16.15 0.65
C SER A 331 -3.35 15.65 1.09
N THR A 332 -4.09 16.42 1.89
CA THR A 332 -5.31 15.94 2.57
C THR A 332 -6.53 16.78 2.20
N LEU A 333 -6.52 17.42 1.04
CA LEU A 333 -7.65 18.24 0.58
C LEU A 333 -8.62 17.44 -0.32
N LYS A 334 -8.09 16.45 -1.04
CA LYS A 334 -8.90 15.52 -1.85
C LYS A 334 -9.50 14.42 -0.96
N MET A 335 -10.81 14.46 -0.81
CA MET A 335 -11.58 13.54 0.04
C MET A 335 -12.62 12.77 -0.78
N GLY A 336 -12.93 11.55 -0.35
CA GLY A 336 -14.08 10.79 -0.83
C GLY A 336 -15.40 11.35 -0.29
N SER A 337 -16.51 10.78 -0.77
CA SER A 337 -17.88 11.28 -0.52
C SER A 337 -18.30 11.39 0.95
N LYS A 338 -17.65 10.64 1.84
CA LYS A 338 -17.91 10.62 3.30
C LYS A 338 -16.80 11.24 4.14
N GLY A 339 -15.79 11.85 3.52
CA GLY A 339 -14.68 12.52 4.22
C GLY A 339 -13.41 11.69 4.39
N GLY A 340 -13.37 10.46 3.87
CA GLY A 340 -12.15 9.64 3.76
C GLY A 340 -11.07 10.31 2.89
N SER A 341 -9.82 10.28 3.33
CA SER A 341 -8.70 10.89 2.60
C SER A 341 -8.18 9.99 1.48
N ILE A 342 -8.24 10.48 0.24
CA ILE A 342 -7.74 9.75 -0.94
C ILE A 342 -6.23 9.49 -0.81
N TYR A 343 -5.48 10.44 -0.25
CA TYR A 343 -4.05 10.27 -0.03
C TYR A 343 -3.72 9.17 0.98
N TYR A 344 -4.45 9.10 2.10
CA TYR A 344 -4.17 8.09 3.12
C TYR A 344 -4.62 6.69 2.70
N GLU A 345 -5.68 6.59 1.89
CA GLU A 345 -6.14 5.32 1.35
C GLU A 345 -5.28 4.84 0.16
N LEU A 346 -5.22 5.61 -0.93
CA LEU A 346 -4.60 5.20 -2.20
C LEU A 346 -3.09 5.46 -2.25
N GLY A 347 -2.62 6.52 -1.59
CA GLY A 347 -1.21 6.94 -1.62
C GLY A 347 -0.19 5.83 -1.35
N PRO A 348 -0.39 4.96 -0.34
CA PRO A 348 0.51 3.82 -0.07
C PRO A 348 0.71 2.88 -1.26
N MET A 349 -0.30 2.70 -2.10
CA MET A 349 -0.24 1.89 -3.32
C MET A 349 0.23 2.66 -4.55
N ARG A 350 0.31 4.00 -4.48
CA ARG A 350 0.72 4.88 -5.59
C ARG A 350 1.86 5.82 -5.19
N PRO A 351 3.00 5.30 -4.68
CA PRO A 351 4.16 6.12 -4.40
C PRO A 351 4.70 6.82 -5.65
N ASP A 352 4.45 6.28 -6.85
CA ASP A 352 4.81 6.89 -8.14
C ASP A 352 4.06 8.21 -8.37
N LEU A 353 2.81 8.33 -7.93
CA LEU A 353 2.04 9.57 -8.04
C LEU A 353 2.45 10.58 -6.98
N ILE A 354 2.66 10.12 -5.73
CA ILE A 354 3.18 11.00 -4.67
C ILE A 354 4.52 11.61 -5.09
N LEU A 355 5.41 10.80 -5.67
CA LEU A 355 6.69 11.26 -6.18
C LEU A 355 6.53 12.27 -7.32
N LYS A 356 5.68 11.99 -8.32
CA LYS A 356 5.43 12.92 -9.44
C LYS A 356 4.83 14.25 -9.00
N ASP A 357 3.91 14.24 -8.02
CA ASP A 357 3.38 15.48 -7.43
C ASP A 357 4.51 16.33 -6.83
N ILE A 358 5.38 15.71 -6.04
CA ILE A 358 6.48 16.43 -5.38
C ILE A 358 7.50 16.92 -6.41
N ILE A 359 7.80 16.12 -7.44
CA ILE A 359 8.66 16.57 -8.56
C ILE A 359 8.04 17.76 -9.27
N HIS A 360 6.74 17.74 -9.58
CA HIS A 360 6.08 18.86 -10.24
C HIS A 360 6.07 20.12 -9.36
N ILE A 361 5.94 19.96 -8.04
CA ILE A 361 6.00 21.08 -7.09
C ILE A 361 7.43 21.66 -6.98
N ALA A 362 8.43 20.80 -6.90
CA ALA A 362 9.82 21.19 -6.68
C ALA A 362 10.52 21.65 -7.97
N HIS A 363 10.19 21.02 -9.09
CA HIS A 363 10.84 21.13 -10.40
C HIS A 363 9.77 21.17 -11.51
N PRO A 364 8.95 22.23 -11.60
CA PRO A 364 7.82 22.31 -12.54
C PRO A 364 8.24 22.16 -14.02
N GLU A 365 9.50 22.41 -14.35
CA GLU A 365 10.09 22.23 -15.67
C GLU A 365 10.27 20.76 -16.09
N VAL A 366 10.30 19.83 -15.13
CA VAL A 366 10.50 18.39 -15.40
C VAL A 366 9.22 17.73 -15.89
N LEU A 367 8.07 18.13 -15.34
CA LEU A 367 6.76 17.53 -15.60
C LEU A 367 5.75 18.60 -16.07
N THR A 368 5.99 19.14 -17.25
CA THR A 368 5.27 20.32 -17.79
C THR A 368 3.78 20.12 -18.10
N ASN A 369 3.35 18.88 -18.33
CA ASN A 369 1.94 18.54 -18.63
C ASN A 369 1.34 17.60 -17.57
N TYR A 370 1.85 17.66 -16.34
CA TYR A 370 1.40 16.83 -15.25
C TYR A 370 0.47 17.60 -14.31
N GLU A 371 -0.68 17.01 -14.02
CA GLU A 371 -1.61 17.51 -13.01
C GLU A 371 -1.40 16.74 -11.70
N PRO A 372 -1.07 17.41 -10.58
CA PRO A 372 -0.89 16.76 -9.29
C PRO A 372 -2.10 15.94 -8.85
N TYR A 373 -1.87 14.69 -8.47
CA TYR A 373 -2.91 13.75 -8.11
C TYR A 373 -3.36 13.86 -6.65
N PHE A 374 -2.46 14.11 -5.72
CA PHE A 374 -2.73 14.16 -4.28
C PHE A 374 -2.51 15.54 -3.66
N PHE A 375 -1.48 16.27 -4.07
CA PHE A 375 -1.10 17.53 -3.45
C PHE A 375 -1.80 18.72 -4.09
N GLU A 376 -2.29 19.62 -3.24
CA GLU A 376 -2.90 20.89 -3.64
C GLU A 376 -2.21 22.05 -2.94
N LYS A 377 -1.97 23.14 -3.70
CA LYS A 377 -1.38 24.38 -3.20
C LYS A 377 -2.42 25.16 -2.39
N LEU A 378 -2.04 25.67 -1.22
CA LEU A 378 -2.90 26.55 -0.44
C LEU A 378 -2.85 27.96 -1.03
N ASN A 379 -4.03 28.53 -1.29
CA ASN A 379 -4.19 29.89 -1.80
C ASN A 379 -4.31 30.95 -0.70
#